data_AF-A0AAU4Z8Y4-F1
#
_entry.id   AF-A0AAU4Z8Y4-F1
#
_cell.length_a   1.000
_cell.length_b   1.000
_cell.length_c   1.000
_cell.angle_alpha   90.00
_cell.angle_beta   90.00
_cell.angle_gamma   90.00
#
_symmetry.space_group_name_H-M   'P 1'
#
loop_
_entity.id
_entity.type
_entity.pdbx_description
1 polymer ?
#
loop_
_entity_poly.entity_id
_entity_poly.type
_entity_poly.pdbx_seq_one_letter_code
_entity_poly.pdbx_strand_id
1 'polypeptide(L)'
;MQADTYADGPAPFDPRALAALVDGSMAGVGVLDTGLRFLYVNRALERLNGIPAAEHLGRTVSEVLPGVDAREDMLRAVLADGKSREITSSGFTAAAATVRRYWHGAYHRLEFDGRVVGVAGIVLEIMTSDKGQRELEQARRHLNLLDTAAARIGTTLDMDTTCAELVDLVVPGLADLATVEVFPPDVAPPVRPAPPGVLRLRRAALRAVPALRDELDGFGLTGEYIDYQEGAAVQRCLAVNHPVVENLTTDEQLVRSAPGPERLAAYRALGMHSAVIVPVTVRSGPLGILGLIRAGDSPVFTDEDVVIARELAGRAAVDLDHARRYAHEHTIALELQRSLLSEPRPPHPHIEIATRYLPADRSVMVGGDWFDVIPLRDGRHLKAMGDVMGHGVEAAVAMSHYRSLLRMLADDELPPHRILEQLDRMVERSGLDRAATCLLAVVDRVGGACEVASAGHLPPVLIDPRAGARVCEEMAVGPPLGTGLGGYRTTMVEFDPGTVLFLYTDGLVERRGEDIDASVDRLRELTLPAGGSLERLLDDVLERFGPGAEDDIAVLASRTRPTEEEPGMIQTRGPSPAPGW
;
A
#
# COMPACT_ATOMS: atom_id res chain seq x y z
N MET A 1 65.29 -67.89 12.00
CA MET A 1 65.72 -68.23 13.38
C MET A 1 66.62 -67.10 13.84
N GLN A 2 66.42 -66.63 15.09
CA GLN A 2 66.78 -65.31 15.68
C GLN A 2 65.84 -64.18 15.21
N ALA A 3 64.82 -63.72 15.96
CA ALA A 3 64.64 -63.42 17.39
C ALA A 3 65.41 -62.18 17.88
N ASP A 4 64.64 -61.24 18.44
CA ASP A 4 64.97 -60.05 19.24
C ASP A 4 65.57 -58.85 18.47
N THR A 5 64.99 -57.64 18.50
CA THR A 5 64.72 -56.87 19.73
C THR A 5 63.66 -55.78 19.48
N TYR A 6 62.50 -55.90 20.13
CA TYR A 6 61.58 -54.78 20.41
C TYR A 6 61.93 -54.28 21.82
N ALA A 7 62.53 -53.09 21.95
CA ALA A 7 62.66 -52.40 23.24
C ALA A 7 63.01 -50.92 23.04
N ASP A 8 62.00 -50.08 22.84
CA ASP A 8 62.01 -48.68 23.30
C ASP A 8 60.55 -48.20 23.33
N GLY A 9 59.87 -48.51 24.45
CA GLY A 9 58.62 -47.82 24.78
C GLY A 9 58.94 -46.34 25.08
N PRO A 10 57.99 -45.41 24.88
CA PRO A 10 58.22 -44.00 25.19
C PRO A 10 58.71 -43.86 26.64
N ALA A 11 59.78 -43.08 26.82
CA ALA A 11 60.33 -42.81 28.15
C ALA A 11 59.22 -42.28 29.08
N PRO A 12 59.19 -42.71 30.36
CA PRO A 12 58.20 -42.24 31.30
C PRO A 12 58.23 -40.72 31.40
N PHE A 13 57.05 -40.10 31.41
CA PHE A 13 56.86 -38.65 31.42
C PHE A 13 57.66 -38.02 32.59
N ASP A 14 58.54 -37.06 32.31
CA ASP A 14 59.36 -36.38 33.31
C ASP A 14 58.46 -35.53 34.24
N PRO A 15 58.41 -35.83 35.56
CA PRO A 15 57.63 -35.03 36.51
C PRO A 15 58.04 -33.54 36.56
N ARG A 16 59.26 -33.19 36.15
CA ARG A 16 59.72 -31.79 36.04
C ARG A 16 59.06 -31.05 34.87
N ALA A 17 58.64 -31.78 33.83
CA ALA A 17 57.91 -31.20 32.69
C ALA A 17 56.47 -30.77 33.08
N LEU A 18 55.86 -31.42 34.09
CA LEU A 18 54.57 -30.99 34.65
C LEU A 18 54.67 -29.60 35.31
N ALA A 19 55.76 -29.32 36.03
CA ALA A 19 55.96 -28.01 36.64
C ALA A 19 56.06 -26.90 35.56
N ALA A 20 56.84 -27.14 34.50
CA ALA A 20 56.94 -26.21 33.37
C ALA A 20 55.60 -25.99 32.64
N LEU A 21 54.78 -27.05 32.50
CA LEU A 21 53.44 -26.97 31.92
C LEU A 21 52.50 -26.11 32.77
N VAL A 22 52.50 -26.30 34.08
CA VAL A 22 51.63 -25.55 35.01
C VAL A 22 52.05 -24.08 35.09
N ASP A 23 53.35 -23.80 35.17
CA ASP A 23 53.88 -22.43 35.17
C ASP A 23 53.68 -21.69 33.83
N GLY A 24 53.73 -22.42 32.71
CA GLY A 24 53.50 -21.90 31.37
C GLY A 24 52.03 -21.78 30.96
N SER A 25 51.11 -22.30 31.77
CA SER A 25 49.68 -22.31 31.46
C SER A 25 49.08 -20.90 31.46
N MET A 26 48.15 -20.65 30.52
CA MET A 26 47.34 -19.44 30.50
C MET A 26 46.18 -19.49 31.50
N ALA A 27 45.83 -20.68 31.99
CA ALA A 27 44.86 -20.85 33.06
C ALA A 27 45.51 -20.55 34.41
N GLY A 28 44.78 -19.88 35.30
CA GLY A 28 45.22 -19.69 36.68
C GLY A 28 45.22 -21.03 37.40
N VAL A 29 46.36 -21.48 37.91
CA VAL A 29 46.47 -22.71 38.68
C VAL A 29 46.87 -22.37 40.10
N GLY A 30 46.10 -22.89 41.06
CA GLY A 30 46.37 -22.75 42.48
C GLY A 30 46.29 -24.10 43.19
N VAL A 31 47.16 -24.34 44.15
CA VAL A 31 47.09 -25.50 45.04
C VAL A 31 46.87 -25.01 46.46
N LEU A 32 45.90 -25.60 47.14
CA LEU A 32 45.49 -25.29 48.50
C LEU A 32 45.78 -26.51 49.40
N ASP A 33 46.17 -26.29 50.65
CA ASP A 33 46.29 -27.35 51.65
C ASP A 33 44.90 -27.82 52.16
N THR A 34 44.89 -28.75 53.12
CA THR A 34 43.66 -29.27 53.74
C THR A 34 42.93 -28.23 54.60
N GLY A 35 43.59 -27.13 54.96
CA GLY A 35 43.02 -25.94 55.60
C GLY A 35 42.56 -24.87 54.61
N LEU A 36 42.57 -25.16 53.30
CA LEU A 36 42.28 -24.24 52.20
C LEU A 36 43.22 -23.02 52.12
N ARG A 37 44.49 -23.18 52.50
CA ARG A 37 45.54 -22.15 52.38
C ARG A 37 46.41 -22.39 51.16
N PHE A 38 46.75 -21.37 50.40
CA PHE A 38 47.56 -21.53 49.18
C PHE A 38 48.95 -22.08 49.50
N LEU A 39 49.29 -23.19 48.84
CA LEU A 39 50.62 -23.79 48.78
C LEU A 39 51.37 -23.40 47.51
N TYR A 40 50.64 -23.10 46.44
CA TYR A 40 51.20 -22.72 45.15
C TYR A 40 50.19 -21.91 44.35
N VAL A 41 50.68 -20.93 43.58
CA VAL A 41 49.93 -20.24 42.53
C VAL A 41 50.85 -19.99 41.34
N ASN A 42 50.35 -20.16 40.13
CA ASN A 42 51.12 -19.86 38.91
C ASN A 42 50.99 -18.39 38.50
N ARG A 43 51.82 -17.97 37.53
CA ARG A 43 51.83 -16.58 37.02
C ARG A 43 50.50 -16.12 36.44
N ALA A 44 49.70 -17.04 35.89
CA ALA A 44 48.39 -16.70 35.36
C ALA A 44 47.41 -16.34 36.48
N LEU A 45 47.43 -17.07 37.60
CA LEU A 45 46.57 -16.78 38.74
C LEU A 45 46.98 -15.48 39.46
N GLU A 46 48.28 -15.19 39.55
CA GLU A 46 48.79 -13.88 40.02
C GLU A 46 48.20 -12.72 39.20
N ARG A 47 48.18 -12.84 37.87
CA ARG A 47 47.63 -11.82 36.97
C ARG A 47 46.11 -11.66 37.11
N LEU A 48 45.37 -12.76 37.25
CA LEU A 48 43.91 -12.73 37.42
C LEU A 48 43.51 -12.06 38.74
N ASN A 49 44.27 -12.32 39.80
CA ASN A 49 44.02 -11.78 41.13
C ASN A 49 44.58 -10.35 41.28
N GLY A 50 45.63 -10.01 40.52
CA GLY A 50 46.38 -8.76 40.65
C GLY A 50 47.24 -8.71 41.90
N ILE A 51 47.62 -9.88 42.43
CA ILE A 51 48.34 -10.04 43.70
C ILE A 51 49.55 -10.97 43.44
N PRO A 52 50.76 -10.68 43.94
CA PRO A 52 51.91 -11.56 43.81
C PRO A 52 51.76 -12.90 44.54
N ALA A 53 52.43 -13.96 44.08
CA ALA A 53 52.35 -15.30 44.67
C ALA A 53 52.73 -15.30 46.14
N ALA A 54 53.77 -14.55 46.51
CA ALA A 54 54.23 -14.42 47.89
C ALA A 54 53.13 -13.96 48.86
N GLU A 55 52.15 -13.18 48.38
CA GLU A 55 51.03 -12.68 49.18
C GLU A 55 49.83 -13.64 49.20
N HIS A 56 49.82 -14.67 48.34
CA HIS A 56 48.84 -15.76 48.39
C HIS A 56 49.25 -16.84 49.39
N LEU A 57 50.53 -17.20 49.41
CA LEU A 57 51.02 -18.37 50.15
C LEU A 57 50.69 -18.32 51.64
N GLY A 58 50.14 -19.43 52.16
CA GLY A 58 49.74 -19.57 53.56
C GLY A 58 48.41 -18.91 53.94
N ARG A 59 47.75 -18.21 53.01
CA ARG A 59 46.46 -17.54 53.22
C ARG A 59 45.32 -18.26 52.51
N THR A 60 44.10 -18.11 53.01
CA THR A 60 42.89 -18.67 52.38
C THR A 60 42.44 -17.82 51.20
N VAL A 61 41.59 -18.37 50.33
CA VAL A 61 41.00 -17.62 49.20
C VAL A 61 40.27 -16.37 49.70
N SER A 62 39.50 -16.47 50.78
CA SER A 62 38.76 -15.35 51.37
C SER A 62 39.68 -14.28 51.99
N GLU A 63 40.84 -14.68 52.54
CA GLU A 63 41.84 -13.74 53.09
C GLU A 63 42.59 -12.96 52.01
N VAL A 64 42.77 -13.55 50.82
CA VAL A 64 43.49 -12.94 49.69
C VAL A 64 42.52 -12.15 48.79
N LEU A 65 41.31 -12.68 48.59
CA LEU A 65 40.28 -12.13 47.70
C LEU A 65 38.96 -11.93 48.46
N PRO A 66 38.88 -10.96 49.40
CA PRO A 66 37.68 -10.74 50.22
C PRO A 66 36.45 -10.31 49.40
N GLY A 67 36.66 -9.80 48.19
CA GLY A 67 35.61 -9.39 47.26
C GLY A 67 35.12 -10.49 46.31
N VAL A 68 35.64 -11.72 46.43
CA VAL A 68 35.28 -12.88 45.59
C VAL A 68 34.54 -13.92 46.42
N ASP A 69 33.46 -14.45 45.88
CA ASP A 69 32.76 -15.59 46.49
C ASP A 69 33.60 -16.86 46.34
N ALA A 70 34.41 -17.15 47.36
CA ALA A 70 35.38 -18.25 47.38
C ALA A 70 34.75 -19.66 47.47
N ARG A 71 33.45 -19.77 47.77
CA ARG A 71 32.72 -21.04 47.87
C ARG A 71 33.49 -22.13 48.64
N GLU A 72 34.05 -21.77 49.80
CA GLU A 72 34.87 -22.66 50.62
C GLU A 72 34.09 -23.91 51.08
N ASP A 73 32.78 -23.82 51.22
CA ASP A 73 31.88 -24.95 51.49
C ASP A 73 32.04 -26.06 50.44
N MET A 74 32.13 -25.68 49.17
CA MET A 74 32.31 -26.61 48.05
C MET A 74 33.74 -27.15 47.97
N LEU A 75 34.75 -26.34 48.28
CA LEU A 75 36.14 -26.82 48.35
C LEU A 75 36.33 -27.84 49.48
N ARG A 76 35.69 -27.62 50.64
CA ARG A 76 35.65 -28.60 51.74
C ARG A 76 34.93 -29.89 51.32
N ALA A 77 33.89 -29.78 50.51
CA ALA A 77 33.20 -30.96 49.97
C ALA A 77 34.12 -31.78 49.03
N VAL A 78 34.94 -31.13 48.18
CA VAL A 78 35.94 -31.79 47.33
C VAL A 78 36.96 -32.56 48.18
N LEU A 79 37.45 -31.95 49.27
CA LEU A 79 38.35 -32.64 50.22
C LEU A 79 37.69 -33.87 50.85
N ALA A 80 36.43 -33.75 51.28
CA ALA A 80 35.71 -34.78 52.02
C ALA A 80 35.39 -36.01 51.15
N ASP A 81 34.81 -35.84 49.97
CA ASP A 81 34.33 -36.95 49.14
C ASP A 81 35.22 -37.29 47.93
N GLY A 82 36.21 -36.45 47.62
CA GLY A 82 37.16 -36.65 46.52
C GLY A 82 36.58 -36.44 45.13
N LYS A 83 35.30 -36.04 45.01
CA LYS A 83 34.68 -35.78 43.72
C LYS A 83 35.10 -34.41 43.22
N SER A 84 35.63 -34.37 42.00
CA SER A 84 35.93 -33.13 41.29
C SER A 84 34.67 -32.28 41.14
N ARG A 85 34.81 -30.97 41.33
CA ARG A 85 33.69 -30.02 41.19
C ARG A 85 34.11 -28.82 40.36
N GLU A 86 33.20 -28.39 39.52
CA GLU A 86 33.29 -27.11 38.80
C GLU A 86 32.51 -26.05 39.57
N ILE A 87 33.12 -24.89 39.76
CA ILE A 87 32.55 -23.80 40.54
C ILE A 87 32.70 -22.51 39.74
N THR A 88 31.59 -21.82 39.51
CA THR A 88 31.61 -20.45 39.01
C THR A 88 31.58 -19.49 40.20
N SER A 89 32.56 -18.59 40.25
CA SER A 89 32.70 -17.55 41.26
C SER A 89 32.61 -16.18 40.60
N SER A 90 32.19 -15.17 41.36
CA SER A 90 32.14 -13.79 40.89
C SER A 90 32.61 -12.84 41.98
N GLY A 91 33.14 -11.69 41.59
CA GLY A 91 33.64 -10.72 42.55
C GLY A 91 34.56 -9.67 41.99
N PHE A 92 35.25 -8.99 42.91
CA PHE A 92 36.25 -7.95 42.60
C PHE A 92 37.62 -8.43 43.06
N THR A 93 38.62 -8.29 42.19
CA THR A 93 40.03 -8.59 42.50
C THR A 93 40.86 -7.31 42.48
N ALA A 94 42.11 -7.36 42.97
CA ALA A 94 43.00 -6.21 42.91
C ALA A 94 43.32 -5.80 41.46
N ALA A 95 43.33 -6.76 40.53
CA ALA A 95 43.44 -6.49 39.10
C ALA A 95 42.25 -5.71 38.50
N ALA A 96 41.09 -5.69 39.18
CA ALA A 96 39.87 -5.03 38.72
C ALA A 96 38.97 -4.62 39.89
N ALA A 97 39.40 -3.59 40.62
CA ALA A 97 38.72 -3.14 41.84
C ALA A 97 37.32 -2.54 41.61
N THR A 98 37.02 -2.07 40.39
CA THR A 98 35.76 -1.36 40.06
C THR A 98 34.82 -2.16 39.16
N VAL A 99 35.27 -3.29 38.60
CA VAL A 99 34.49 -4.10 37.65
C VAL A 99 34.37 -5.51 38.20
N ARG A 100 33.13 -5.96 38.41
CA ARG A 100 32.86 -7.33 38.84
C ARG A 100 33.20 -8.29 37.71
N ARG A 101 34.00 -9.31 38.01
CA ARG A 101 34.45 -10.34 37.07
C ARG A 101 33.93 -11.71 37.49
N TYR A 102 33.97 -12.65 36.55
CA TYR A 102 33.47 -14.01 36.71
C TYR A 102 34.56 -15.01 36.34
N TRP A 103 34.72 -16.03 37.17
CA TRP A 103 35.68 -17.10 36.94
C TRP A 103 35.01 -18.44 37.09
N HIS A 104 35.47 -19.39 36.27
CA HIS A 104 35.08 -20.78 36.38
C HIS A 104 36.31 -21.60 36.74
N GLY A 105 36.21 -22.31 37.86
CA GLY A 105 37.27 -23.13 38.40
C GLY A 105 36.86 -24.60 38.43
N ALA A 106 37.74 -25.48 37.93
CA ALA A 106 37.66 -26.91 38.16
C ALA A 106 38.58 -27.28 39.33
N TYR A 107 38.03 -27.92 40.36
CA TYR A 107 38.72 -28.24 41.60
C TYR A 107 38.80 -29.75 41.81
N HIS A 108 40.02 -30.23 42.10
CA HIS A 108 40.36 -31.64 42.24
C HIS A 108 41.06 -31.90 43.57
N ARG A 109 40.69 -32.98 44.27
CA ARG A 109 41.40 -33.42 45.48
C ARG A 109 42.78 -33.95 45.10
N LEU A 110 43.81 -33.50 45.81
CA LEU A 110 45.17 -34.01 45.70
C LEU A 110 45.43 -35.06 46.77
N GLU A 111 45.92 -36.21 46.34
CA GLU A 111 46.34 -37.31 47.20
C GLU A 111 47.78 -37.71 46.88
N PHE A 112 48.57 -37.94 47.93
CA PHE A 112 49.95 -38.41 47.81
C PHE A 112 50.18 -39.52 48.84
N ASP A 113 50.71 -40.67 48.41
CA ASP A 113 50.92 -41.85 49.24
C ASP A 113 49.69 -42.25 50.10
N GLY A 114 48.50 -42.18 49.51
CA GLY A 114 47.24 -42.53 50.17
C GLY A 114 46.76 -41.53 51.23
N ARG A 115 47.36 -40.34 51.31
CA ARG A 115 46.93 -39.24 52.19
C ARG A 115 46.43 -38.07 51.37
N VAL A 116 45.31 -37.48 51.80
CA VAL A 116 44.80 -36.23 51.23
C VAL A 116 45.74 -35.09 51.62
N VAL A 117 46.34 -34.43 50.63
CA VAL A 117 47.30 -33.34 50.83
C VAL A 117 46.71 -31.96 50.54
N GLY A 118 45.61 -31.89 49.78
CA GLY A 118 44.99 -30.60 49.44
C GLY A 118 44.00 -30.64 48.28
N VAL A 119 43.76 -29.47 47.68
CA VAL A 119 42.95 -29.29 46.46
C VAL A 119 43.74 -28.50 45.43
N ALA A 120 43.77 -28.96 44.19
CA ALA A 120 44.21 -28.18 43.04
C ALA A 120 43.00 -27.55 42.35
N GLY A 121 43.08 -26.25 42.07
CA GLY A 121 42.10 -25.50 41.28
C GLY A 121 42.72 -25.00 39.98
N ILE A 122 42.03 -25.22 38.86
CA ILE A 122 42.34 -24.61 37.57
C ILE A 122 41.23 -23.62 37.27
N VAL A 123 41.56 -22.34 37.16
CA VAL A 123 40.64 -21.21 37.11
C VAL A 123 40.83 -20.45 35.80
N LEU A 124 39.73 -20.22 35.11
CA LEU A 124 39.65 -19.42 33.90
C LEU A 124 38.67 -18.27 34.11
N GLU A 125 39.04 -17.07 33.69
CA GLU A 125 38.10 -15.96 33.61
C GLU A 125 37.11 -16.24 32.48
N ILE A 126 35.82 -16.33 32.82
CA ILE A 126 34.75 -16.45 31.83
C ILE A 126 34.14 -15.08 31.68
N MET A 127 34.52 -14.37 30.62
CA MET A 127 33.89 -13.10 30.29
C MET A 127 32.45 -13.34 29.80
N THR A 128 31.45 -13.33 30.69
CA THR A 128 30.06 -13.05 30.26
C THR A 128 29.96 -11.56 30.02
N SER A 129 30.30 -11.16 28.79
CA SER A 129 30.43 -9.75 28.42
C SER A 129 29.09 -9.01 28.42
N ASP A 130 29.13 -7.78 28.93
CA ASP A 130 28.17 -6.70 28.67
C ASP A 130 27.83 -6.59 27.15
N LYS A 131 28.77 -6.99 26.28
CA LYS A 131 28.60 -7.06 24.81
C LYS A 131 27.58 -8.13 24.37
N GLY A 132 27.56 -9.32 24.98
CA GLY A 132 26.61 -10.38 24.62
C GLY A 132 25.17 -10.08 25.06
N GLN A 133 25.00 -9.41 26.20
CA GLN A 133 23.69 -8.92 26.63
C GLN A 133 23.20 -7.79 25.72
N ARG A 134 24.08 -6.85 25.35
CA ARG A 134 23.77 -5.80 24.37
C ARG A 134 23.40 -6.36 23.01
N GLU A 135 24.16 -7.33 22.49
CA GLU A 135 23.86 -7.99 21.21
C GLU A 135 22.50 -8.72 21.23
N LEU A 136 22.14 -9.37 22.34
CA LEU A 136 20.84 -10.01 22.48
C LEU A 136 19.68 -9.00 22.60
N GLU A 137 19.86 -7.95 23.40
CA GLU A 137 18.88 -6.87 23.52
C GLU A 137 18.70 -6.12 22.19
N GLN A 138 19.79 -5.90 21.44
CA GLN A 138 19.79 -5.33 20.10
C GLN A 138 19.06 -6.22 19.10
N ALA A 139 19.42 -7.51 19.01
CA ALA A 139 18.73 -8.46 18.13
C ALA A 139 17.23 -8.55 18.45
N ARG A 140 16.87 -8.49 19.74
CA ARG A 140 15.47 -8.49 20.16
C ARG A 140 14.73 -7.19 19.81
N ARG A 141 15.39 -6.03 19.94
CA ARG A 141 14.85 -4.74 19.48
C ARG A 141 14.63 -4.74 17.96
N HIS A 142 15.58 -5.26 17.19
CA HIS A 142 15.49 -5.38 15.74
C HIS A 142 14.33 -6.30 15.32
N LEU A 143 14.24 -7.50 15.89
CA LEU A 143 13.14 -8.44 15.59
C LEU A 143 11.77 -7.85 15.94
N ASN A 144 11.63 -7.20 17.09
CA ASN A 144 10.36 -6.57 17.49
C ASN A 144 9.94 -5.45 16.52
N LEU A 145 10.88 -4.64 16.02
CA LEU A 145 10.60 -3.59 15.04
C LEU A 145 10.13 -4.18 13.71
N LEU A 146 10.76 -5.25 13.25
CA LEU A 146 10.35 -5.95 12.03
C LEU A 146 8.98 -6.62 12.18
N ASP A 147 8.69 -7.23 13.33
CA ASP A 147 7.39 -7.85 13.60
C ASP A 147 6.28 -6.80 13.65
N THR A 148 6.54 -5.67 14.31
CA THR A 148 5.62 -4.52 14.34
C THR A 148 5.39 -3.95 12.94
N ALA A 149 6.42 -3.90 12.09
CA ALA A 149 6.31 -3.45 10.70
C ALA A 149 5.34 -4.32 9.90
N ALA A 150 5.42 -5.65 10.06
CA ALA A 150 4.55 -6.59 9.35
C ALA A 150 3.07 -6.45 9.74
N ALA A 151 2.77 -5.98 10.95
CA ALA A 151 1.40 -5.78 11.42
C ALA A 151 0.84 -4.38 11.12
N ARG A 152 1.70 -3.38 10.90
CA ARG A 152 1.30 -1.96 10.86
C ARG A 152 1.55 -1.24 9.55
N ILE A 153 2.35 -1.80 8.63
CA ILE A 153 2.61 -1.21 7.32
C ILE A 153 1.76 -1.95 6.28
N GLY A 154 1.15 -1.19 5.37
CA GLY A 154 0.38 -1.75 4.25
C GLY A 154 -0.99 -2.25 4.69
N THR A 155 -1.58 -1.65 5.72
CA THR A 155 -2.91 -2.07 6.21
C THR A 155 -4.04 -1.69 5.23
N THR A 156 -3.75 -0.81 4.27
CA THR A 156 -4.67 -0.34 3.23
C THR A 156 -3.99 -0.36 1.86
N LEU A 157 -4.79 -0.29 0.79
CA LEU A 157 -4.31 -0.06 -0.58
C LEU A 157 -4.18 1.43 -0.89
N ASP A 158 -3.75 2.24 0.09
CA ASP A 158 -3.51 3.66 -0.05
C ASP A 158 -2.04 3.99 0.19
N MET A 159 -1.43 4.67 -0.77
CA MET A 159 0.01 4.95 -0.76
C MET A 159 0.38 5.95 0.34
N ASP A 160 -0.43 6.99 0.55
CA ASP A 160 -0.17 8.03 1.56
C ASP A 160 -0.32 7.46 2.97
N THR A 161 -1.31 6.60 3.20
CA THR A 161 -1.49 5.85 4.45
C THR A 161 -0.29 4.95 4.75
N THR A 162 0.16 4.15 3.76
CA THR A 162 1.32 3.27 3.92
C THR A 162 2.60 4.07 4.22
N CYS A 163 2.78 5.24 3.59
CA CYS A 163 3.88 6.15 3.89
C CYS A 163 3.78 6.71 5.32
N ALA A 164 2.58 7.08 5.77
CA ALA A 164 2.31 7.58 7.12
C ALA A 164 2.61 6.50 8.18
N GLU A 165 2.19 5.27 7.94
CA GLU A 165 2.49 4.11 8.80
C GLU A 165 4.00 3.89 8.95
N LEU A 166 4.75 4.01 7.85
CA LEU A 166 6.21 3.87 7.86
C LEU A 166 6.87 4.97 8.71
N VAL A 167 6.53 6.24 8.52
CA VAL A 167 7.12 7.34 9.32
C VAL A 167 6.72 7.27 10.79
N ASP A 168 5.50 6.80 11.09
CA ASP A 168 4.99 6.58 12.45
C ASP A 168 5.65 5.39 13.15
N LEU A 169 6.19 4.43 12.39
CA LEU A 169 6.93 3.30 12.94
C LEU A 169 8.38 3.68 13.31
N VAL A 170 9.04 4.47 12.45
CA VAL A 170 10.46 4.82 12.64
C VAL A 170 10.67 5.99 13.61
N VAL A 171 9.65 6.79 13.89
CA VAL A 171 9.69 7.87 14.90
C VAL A 171 8.89 7.47 16.15
N PRO A 172 9.44 7.57 17.38
CA PRO A 172 10.76 8.13 17.74
C PRO A 172 11.89 7.10 17.72
N GLY A 173 11.61 5.84 17.37
CA GLY A 173 12.49 4.71 17.69
C GLY A 173 13.85 4.70 16.98
N LEU A 174 13.92 5.27 15.77
CA LEU A 174 15.10 5.25 14.90
C LEU A 174 15.58 6.67 14.56
N ALA A 175 14.65 7.63 14.46
CA ALA A 175 14.92 9.02 14.09
C ALA A 175 14.03 10.00 14.86
N ASP A 176 14.48 11.26 14.96
CA ASP A 176 13.72 12.35 15.57
C ASP A 176 12.71 12.95 14.58
N LEU A 177 13.02 12.88 13.30
CA LEU A 177 12.15 13.25 12.19
C LEU A 177 12.35 12.26 11.03
N ALA A 178 11.24 11.84 10.41
CA ALA A 178 11.25 10.99 9.24
C ALA A 178 10.34 11.54 8.14
N THR A 179 10.76 11.38 6.89
CA THR A 179 9.97 11.67 5.69
C THR A 179 9.92 10.45 4.79
N VAL A 180 8.79 10.28 4.10
CA VAL A 180 8.71 9.42 2.92
C VAL A 180 8.37 10.29 1.74
N GLU A 181 9.22 10.26 0.73
CA GLU A 181 9.08 11.08 -0.47
C GLU A 181 9.11 10.16 -1.69
N VAL A 182 8.04 10.18 -2.46
CA VAL A 182 7.79 9.27 -3.59
C VAL A 182 7.88 10.02 -4.90
N PHE A 183 8.13 9.30 -6.00
CA PHE A 183 7.99 9.91 -7.33
C PHE A 183 6.55 10.40 -7.53
N PRO A 184 6.35 11.51 -8.29
CA PRO A 184 5.01 11.96 -8.65
C PRO A 184 4.20 10.83 -9.29
N PRO A 185 2.89 10.71 -8.98
CA PRO A 185 2.05 9.67 -9.58
C PRO A 185 1.94 9.87 -11.09
N ASP A 186 1.93 8.78 -11.86
CA ASP A 186 1.82 8.81 -13.33
C ASP A 186 0.51 9.44 -13.83
N VAL A 187 -0.55 9.44 -13.00
CA VAL A 187 -1.92 9.86 -13.37
C VAL A 187 -2.41 11.10 -12.60
N ALA A 188 -1.48 11.87 -12.01
CA ALA A 188 -1.81 13.13 -11.35
C ALA A 188 -2.10 14.25 -12.38
N PRO A 189 -2.86 15.32 -12.02
CA PRO A 189 -2.94 16.51 -12.85
C PRO A 189 -1.54 17.00 -13.23
N PRO A 190 -1.34 17.59 -14.42
CA PRO A 190 -0.03 17.80 -15.00
C PRO A 190 0.91 18.54 -14.04
N VAL A 191 1.82 17.80 -13.42
CA VAL A 191 2.90 18.35 -12.62
C VAL A 191 3.89 18.94 -13.61
N ARG A 192 4.22 20.23 -13.45
CA ARG A 192 5.22 20.88 -14.31
C ARG A 192 6.49 20.01 -14.34
N PRO A 193 7.04 19.67 -15.51
CA PRO A 193 8.26 18.86 -15.58
C PRO A 193 9.40 19.54 -14.81
N ALA A 194 10.18 18.75 -14.08
CA ALA A 194 11.36 19.24 -13.37
C ALA A 194 12.40 19.75 -14.38
N PRO A 195 13.17 20.81 -14.06
CA PRO A 195 14.29 21.24 -14.89
C PRO A 195 15.33 20.11 -15.08
N PRO A 196 16.12 20.13 -16.18
CA PRO A 196 17.21 19.17 -16.35
C PRO A 196 18.18 19.17 -15.16
N GLY A 197 18.54 17.99 -14.66
CA GLY A 197 19.43 17.83 -13.50
C GLY A 197 18.74 17.99 -12.13
N VAL A 198 17.45 18.31 -12.11
CA VAL A 198 16.65 18.41 -10.87
C VAL A 198 15.80 17.16 -10.70
N LEU A 199 15.86 16.59 -9.50
CA LEU A 199 15.02 15.47 -9.09
C LEU A 199 13.83 16.02 -8.31
N ARG A 200 12.61 15.78 -8.81
CA ARG A 200 11.38 16.11 -8.10
C ARG A 200 10.79 14.89 -7.42
N LEU A 201 10.56 14.99 -6.11
CA LEU A 201 9.79 14.02 -5.34
C LEU A 201 8.57 14.71 -4.70
N ARG A 202 7.52 13.95 -4.42
CA ARG A 202 6.37 14.40 -3.63
C ARG A 202 6.50 13.84 -2.22
N ARG A 203 6.36 14.68 -1.22
CA ARG A 203 6.31 14.22 0.17
C ARG A 203 4.99 13.55 0.46
N ALA A 204 5.01 12.23 0.63
CA ALA A 204 3.83 11.45 0.96
C ALA A 204 3.57 11.39 2.47
N ALA A 205 4.63 11.45 3.29
CA ALA A 205 4.48 11.48 4.74
C ALA A 205 5.62 12.21 5.44
N LEU A 206 5.32 12.73 6.64
CA LEU A 206 6.24 13.43 7.53
C LEU A 206 5.82 13.15 8.97
N ARG A 207 6.80 12.80 9.81
CA ARG A 207 6.60 12.65 11.25
C ARG A 207 7.81 13.19 12.00
N ALA A 208 7.58 13.84 13.13
CA ALA A 208 8.63 14.19 14.08
C ALA A 208 8.21 13.96 15.53
N VAL A 209 9.20 13.88 16.41
CA VAL A 209 9.01 13.84 17.86
C VAL A 209 8.32 15.11 18.35
N PRO A 210 7.58 15.07 19.48
CA PRO A 210 6.84 16.23 19.98
C PRO A 210 7.68 17.49 20.16
N ALA A 211 8.96 17.35 20.52
CA ALA A 211 9.89 18.44 20.73
C ALA A 211 10.29 19.20 19.45
N LEU A 212 10.07 18.62 18.27
CA LEU A 212 10.44 19.20 16.98
C LEU A 212 9.22 19.62 16.14
N ARG A 213 8.01 19.57 16.72
CA ARG A 213 6.76 19.80 15.98
C ARG A 213 6.61 21.26 15.55
N ASP A 214 7.02 22.20 16.38
CA ASP A 214 6.86 23.64 16.11
C ASP A 214 7.84 24.11 15.02
N GLU A 215 8.93 23.37 14.82
CA GLU A 215 9.93 23.60 13.76
C GLU A 215 9.57 22.93 12.42
N LEU A 216 8.49 22.13 12.36
CA LEU A 216 8.07 21.43 11.14
C LEU A 216 7.55 22.35 10.04
N ASP A 217 7.01 23.52 10.39
CA ASP A 217 6.42 24.45 9.42
C ASP A 217 7.46 24.91 8.37
N GLY A 218 8.72 25.12 8.79
CA GLY A 218 9.83 25.44 7.88
C GLY A 218 10.32 24.24 7.05
N PHE A 219 9.95 23.03 7.48
CA PHE A 219 10.28 21.79 6.80
C PHE A 219 9.27 21.44 5.71
N GLY A 220 8.13 22.11 5.58
CA GLY A 220 7.12 21.91 4.52
C GLY A 220 6.12 20.79 4.80
N LEU A 221 4.97 20.84 4.11
CA LEU A 221 3.81 19.99 4.39
C LEU A 221 3.78 18.68 3.57
N THR A 222 2.99 17.72 4.06
CA THR A 222 2.62 16.54 3.28
C THR A 222 1.87 16.95 2.01
N GLY A 223 2.20 16.34 0.88
CA GLY A 223 1.65 16.64 -0.45
C GLY A 223 2.50 17.61 -1.28
N GLU A 224 3.47 18.30 -0.67
CA GLU A 224 4.35 19.23 -1.39
C GLU A 224 5.36 18.50 -2.30
N TYR A 225 5.74 19.17 -3.39
CA TYR A 225 6.80 18.73 -4.29
C TYR A 225 8.13 19.39 -3.93
N ILE A 226 9.20 18.59 -3.88
CA ILE A 226 10.53 19.01 -3.46
C ILE A 226 11.50 18.77 -4.60
N ASP A 227 12.25 19.82 -4.94
CA ASP A 227 13.22 19.83 -6.04
C ASP A 227 14.64 19.72 -5.49
N TYR A 228 15.23 18.54 -5.63
CA TYR A 228 16.61 18.26 -5.24
C TYR A 228 17.57 18.56 -6.40
N GLN A 229 18.55 19.43 -6.13
CA GLN A 229 19.60 19.81 -7.07
C GLN A 229 20.65 18.70 -7.24
N GLU A 230 21.47 18.83 -8.28
CA GLU A 230 22.56 17.90 -8.56
C GLU A 230 23.51 17.76 -7.37
N GLY A 231 23.83 16.51 -7.02
CA GLY A 231 24.75 16.21 -5.93
C GLY A 231 24.14 16.19 -4.53
N ALA A 232 22.84 16.48 -4.36
CA ALA A 232 22.14 16.29 -3.09
C ALA A 232 22.16 14.81 -2.64
N ALA A 233 22.15 14.55 -1.34
CA ALA A 233 22.19 13.18 -0.79
C ALA A 233 21.07 12.29 -1.33
N VAL A 234 19.87 12.85 -1.54
CA VAL A 234 18.71 12.16 -2.12
C VAL A 234 18.98 11.69 -3.54
N GLN A 235 19.54 12.54 -4.39
CA GLN A 235 19.89 12.14 -5.76
C GLN A 235 20.94 11.04 -5.77
N ARG A 236 22.00 11.15 -4.94
CA ARG A 236 23.05 10.13 -4.86
C ARG A 236 22.47 8.79 -4.41
N CYS A 237 21.63 8.79 -3.38
CA CYS A 237 20.97 7.61 -2.85
C CYS A 237 20.20 6.84 -3.94
N LEU A 238 19.40 7.56 -4.74
CA LEU A 238 18.63 6.95 -5.83
C LEU A 238 19.50 6.53 -7.01
N ALA A 239 20.55 7.28 -7.34
CA ALA A 239 21.47 6.96 -8.43
C ALA A 239 22.26 5.67 -8.18
N VAL A 240 22.73 5.44 -6.94
CA VAL A 240 23.45 4.21 -6.57
C VAL A 240 22.53 3.10 -6.05
N ASN A 241 21.26 3.41 -5.82
CA ASN A 241 20.29 2.53 -5.17
C ASN A 241 20.81 1.89 -3.86
N HIS A 242 21.42 2.71 -3.01
CA HIS A 242 21.97 2.30 -1.72
C HIS A 242 21.77 3.41 -0.68
N PRO A 243 21.50 3.08 0.59
CA PRO A 243 21.48 4.08 1.66
C PRO A 243 22.70 5.01 1.65
N VAL A 244 22.45 6.30 1.85
CA VAL A 244 23.47 7.35 2.01
C VAL A 244 23.37 7.89 3.43
N VAL A 245 24.49 7.83 4.16
CA VAL A 245 24.62 8.34 5.52
C VAL A 245 25.40 9.65 5.50
N GLU A 246 24.84 10.69 6.07
CA GLU A 246 25.51 11.95 6.34
C GLU A 246 25.39 12.27 7.83
N ASN A 247 26.37 11.83 8.63
CA ASN A 247 26.56 12.37 9.97
C ASN A 247 27.23 13.74 9.80
N LEU A 248 26.43 14.75 9.48
CA LEU A 248 26.78 16.08 8.97
C LEU A 248 27.74 16.83 9.89
N THR A 249 29.03 16.61 9.67
CA THR A 249 30.12 17.22 10.44
C THR A 249 30.43 18.68 10.06
N THR A 250 29.91 19.20 8.93
CA THR A 250 30.20 20.56 8.44
C THR A 250 29.00 21.26 7.78
N ASP A 251 28.96 22.60 7.83
CA ASP A 251 27.90 23.44 7.22
C ASP A 251 27.86 23.31 5.68
N GLU A 252 29.00 23.04 5.04
CA GLU A 252 29.08 22.79 3.59
C GLU A 252 28.29 21.53 3.16
N GLN A 253 28.33 20.47 3.97
CA GLN A 253 27.54 19.27 3.71
C GLN A 253 26.04 19.55 3.82
N LEU A 254 25.65 20.38 4.80
CA LEU A 254 24.26 20.79 5.00
C LEU A 254 23.73 21.64 3.82
N VAL A 255 24.55 22.58 3.33
CA VAL A 255 24.22 23.41 2.15
C VAL A 255 24.02 22.55 0.91
N ARG A 256 24.90 21.57 0.66
CA ARG A 256 24.80 20.68 -0.52
C ARG A 256 23.57 19.78 -0.48
N SER A 257 23.13 19.36 0.70
CA SER A 257 22.01 18.43 0.86
C SER A 257 20.64 19.12 0.97
N ALA A 258 20.61 20.42 1.25
CA ALA A 258 19.38 21.19 1.31
C ALA A 258 18.80 21.47 -0.10
N PRO A 259 17.50 21.23 -0.34
CA PRO A 259 16.82 21.57 -1.60
C PRO A 259 16.90 23.05 -2.00
N GLY A 260 17.00 23.95 -1.00
CA GLY A 260 17.00 25.39 -1.22
C GLY A 260 17.26 26.17 0.08
N PRO A 261 17.33 27.52 0.00
CA PRO A 261 17.74 28.37 1.12
C PRO A 261 16.76 28.32 2.30
N GLU A 262 15.45 28.22 2.03
CA GLU A 262 14.43 28.09 3.07
C GLU A 262 14.59 26.77 3.84
N ARG A 263 14.84 25.67 3.11
CA ARG A 263 15.02 24.35 3.73
C ARG A 263 16.32 24.26 4.51
N LEU A 264 17.38 24.90 4.03
CA LEU A 264 18.64 25.05 4.77
C LEU A 264 18.44 25.80 6.09
N ALA A 265 17.66 26.88 6.08
CA ALA A 265 17.34 27.62 7.30
C ALA A 265 16.55 26.75 8.30
N ALA A 266 15.59 25.97 7.81
CA ALA A 266 14.85 25.01 8.64
C ALA A 266 15.76 23.93 9.23
N TYR A 267 16.69 23.36 8.46
CA TYR A 267 17.64 22.36 8.96
C TYR A 267 18.51 22.92 10.11
N ARG A 268 18.95 24.18 9.98
CA ARG A 268 19.72 24.87 11.03
C ARG A 268 18.88 25.17 12.26
N ALA A 269 17.65 25.63 12.08
CA ALA A 269 16.73 25.91 13.19
C ALA A 269 16.39 24.64 13.98
N LEU A 270 16.23 23.51 13.28
CA LEU A 270 16.00 22.19 13.87
C LEU A 270 17.21 21.69 14.69
N GLY A 271 18.41 22.23 14.46
CA GLY A 271 19.64 21.67 15.01
C GLY A 271 19.99 20.30 14.42
N MET A 272 19.65 20.10 13.14
CA MET A 272 19.95 18.88 12.40
C MET A 272 21.47 18.62 12.35
N HIS A 273 21.91 17.45 12.80
CA HIS A 273 23.33 17.06 12.76
C HIS A 273 23.57 15.72 12.06
N SER A 274 22.54 14.94 11.76
CA SER A 274 22.70 13.66 11.05
C SER A 274 21.49 13.30 10.20
N ALA A 275 21.74 12.69 9.05
CA ALA A 275 20.72 12.17 8.15
C ALA A 275 21.11 10.81 7.56
N VAL A 276 20.09 9.97 7.36
CA VAL A 276 20.19 8.76 6.53
C VAL A 276 19.10 8.84 5.49
N ILE A 277 19.47 8.70 4.22
CA ILE A 277 18.52 8.56 3.12
C ILE A 277 18.56 7.11 2.66
N VAL A 278 17.41 6.44 2.69
CA VAL A 278 17.25 5.04 2.28
C VAL A 278 16.37 4.99 1.04
N PRO A 279 16.78 4.29 -0.02
CA PRO A 279 15.93 4.19 -1.20
C PRO A 279 14.81 3.17 -0.95
N VAL A 280 13.57 3.55 -1.28
CA VAL A 280 12.40 2.68 -1.20
C VAL A 280 12.23 2.06 -2.58
N THR A 281 12.63 0.79 -2.74
CA THR A 281 12.77 0.19 -4.07
C THR A 281 12.11 -1.17 -4.19
N VAL A 282 11.60 -1.44 -5.38
CA VAL A 282 11.08 -2.74 -5.82
C VAL A 282 11.83 -3.19 -7.07
N ARG A 283 11.47 -4.37 -7.60
CA ARG A 283 12.15 -4.95 -8.79
C ARG A 283 12.10 -4.03 -10.02
N SER A 284 11.05 -3.24 -10.18
CA SER A 284 10.89 -2.31 -11.32
C SER A 284 11.68 -1.01 -11.19
N GLY A 285 12.29 -0.74 -10.03
CA GLY A 285 13.05 0.48 -9.77
C GLY A 285 12.68 1.15 -8.44
N PRO A 286 13.25 2.33 -8.17
CA PRO A 286 12.91 3.10 -6.98
C PRO A 286 11.51 3.71 -7.06
N LEU A 287 10.76 3.60 -5.97
CA LEU A 287 9.48 4.29 -5.77
C LEU A 287 9.66 5.65 -5.10
N GLY A 288 10.76 5.82 -4.37
CA GLY A 288 11.03 7.02 -3.57
C GLY A 288 12.17 6.82 -2.59
N ILE A 289 12.17 7.61 -1.52
CA ILE A 289 13.12 7.56 -0.42
C ILE A 289 12.41 7.62 0.93
N LEU A 290 13.05 7.02 1.93
CA LEU A 290 12.83 7.23 3.35
C LEU A 290 13.97 8.11 3.86
N GLY A 291 13.66 9.33 4.28
CA GLY A 291 14.61 10.25 4.93
C GLY A 291 14.49 10.14 6.44
N LEU A 292 15.59 9.92 7.13
CA LEU A 292 15.68 9.86 8.59
C LEU A 292 16.63 10.94 9.08
N ILE A 293 16.22 11.69 10.10
CA ILE A 293 16.98 12.84 10.61
C ILE A 293 17.11 12.74 12.13
N ARG A 294 18.30 13.09 12.63
CA ARG A 294 18.58 13.29 14.05
C ARG A 294 19.03 14.72 14.32
N ALA A 295 18.55 15.25 15.43
CA ALA A 295 18.74 16.64 15.83
C ALA A 295 18.99 16.77 17.34
N GLY A 296 19.51 17.92 17.76
CA GLY A 296 19.79 18.19 19.18
C GLY A 296 20.85 17.26 19.77
N ASP A 297 20.50 16.57 20.86
CA ASP A 297 21.42 15.69 21.61
C ASP A 297 21.32 14.20 21.20
N SER A 298 20.55 13.88 20.15
CA SER A 298 20.41 12.51 19.66
C SER A 298 21.74 11.95 19.16
N PRO A 299 22.05 10.66 19.39
CA PRO A 299 23.30 10.06 18.92
C PRO A 299 23.35 10.03 17.39
N VAL A 300 24.54 10.02 16.78
CA VAL A 300 24.68 9.85 15.32
C VAL A 300 24.15 8.49 14.84
N PHE A 301 23.80 8.38 13.55
CA PHE A 301 23.37 7.10 12.98
C PHE A 301 24.52 6.10 12.91
N THR A 302 24.23 4.86 13.28
CA THR A 302 25.13 3.70 13.22
C THR A 302 24.86 2.86 11.98
N ASP A 303 25.79 1.97 11.61
CA ASP A 303 25.56 1.02 10.50
C ASP A 303 24.35 0.11 10.76
N GLU A 304 24.07 -0.21 12.03
CA GLU A 304 22.91 -1.00 12.43
C GLU A 304 21.59 -0.25 12.16
N ASP A 305 21.53 1.04 12.50
CA ASP A 305 20.38 1.89 12.19
C ASP A 305 20.06 1.88 10.69
N VAL A 306 21.10 1.89 9.85
CA VAL A 306 20.99 1.86 8.39
C VAL A 306 20.47 0.52 7.89
N VAL A 307 20.91 -0.60 8.47
CA VAL A 307 20.40 -1.94 8.14
C VAL A 307 18.90 -2.04 8.47
N ILE A 308 18.51 -1.60 9.67
CA ILE A 308 17.10 -1.60 10.10
C ILE A 308 16.26 -0.72 9.19
N ALA A 309 16.71 0.52 8.91
CA ALA A 309 16.01 1.43 8.02
C ALA A 309 15.82 0.84 6.61
N ARG A 310 16.85 0.17 6.08
CA ARG A 310 16.78 -0.50 4.76
C ARG A 310 15.79 -1.65 4.74
N GLU A 311 15.74 -2.46 5.79
CA GLU A 311 14.78 -3.56 5.87
C GLU A 311 13.34 -3.07 5.98
N LEU A 312 13.10 -2.03 6.79
CA LEU A 312 11.77 -1.40 6.90
C LEU A 312 11.33 -0.75 5.58
N ALA A 313 12.24 -0.01 4.93
CA ALA A 313 11.99 0.57 3.61
C ALA A 313 11.71 -0.50 2.55
N GLY A 314 12.45 -1.61 2.57
CA GLY A 314 12.24 -2.72 1.63
C GLY A 314 10.90 -3.42 1.80
N ARG A 315 10.40 -3.54 3.04
CA ARG A 315 9.05 -4.07 3.30
C ARG A 315 7.97 -3.11 2.83
N ALA A 316 8.04 -1.85 3.27
CA ALA A 316 7.12 -0.82 2.85
C ALA A 316 7.09 -0.63 1.33
N ALA A 317 8.22 -0.83 0.64
CA ALA A 317 8.28 -0.74 -0.82
C ALA A 317 7.34 -1.73 -1.52
N VAL A 318 7.13 -2.93 -0.96
CA VAL A 318 6.22 -3.92 -1.53
C VAL A 318 4.78 -3.43 -1.47
N ASP A 319 4.35 -2.97 -0.29
CA ASP A 319 2.98 -2.49 -0.08
C ASP A 319 2.72 -1.18 -0.83
N LEU A 320 3.71 -0.30 -0.89
CA LEU A 320 3.66 0.92 -1.71
C LEU A 320 3.54 0.61 -3.21
N ASP A 321 4.24 -0.41 -3.73
CA ASP A 321 4.09 -0.81 -5.14
C ASP A 321 2.72 -1.41 -5.41
N HIS A 322 2.16 -2.20 -4.47
CA HIS A 322 0.79 -2.71 -4.58
C HIS A 322 -0.23 -1.56 -4.61
N ALA A 323 -0.15 -0.63 -3.67
CA ALA A 323 -1.04 0.54 -3.64
C ALA A 323 -0.92 1.39 -4.92
N ARG A 324 0.32 1.62 -5.40
CA ARG A 324 0.57 2.40 -6.63
C ARG A 324 -0.03 1.72 -7.86
N ARG A 325 0.18 0.41 -8.03
CA ARG A 325 -0.37 -0.35 -9.17
C ARG A 325 -1.90 -0.36 -9.14
N TYR A 326 -2.48 -0.62 -7.97
CA TYR A 326 -3.93 -0.59 -7.78
C TYR A 326 -4.51 0.78 -8.17
N ALA A 327 -3.92 1.87 -7.68
CA ALA A 327 -4.36 3.23 -8.02
C ALA A 327 -4.25 3.54 -9.53
N HIS A 328 -3.17 3.10 -10.18
CA HIS A 328 -2.98 3.28 -11.61
C HIS A 328 -4.00 2.50 -12.44
N GLU A 329 -4.20 1.21 -12.15
CA GLU A 329 -5.19 0.36 -12.81
C GLU A 329 -6.61 0.91 -12.61
N HIS A 330 -6.94 1.32 -11.39
CA HIS A 330 -8.24 1.91 -11.07
C HIS A 330 -8.48 3.23 -11.82
N THR A 331 -7.47 4.10 -11.90
CA THR A 331 -7.61 5.37 -12.62
C THR A 331 -7.76 5.17 -14.13
N ILE A 332 -6.98 4.26 -14.73
CA ILE A 332 -7.13 3.90 -16.14
C ILE A 332 -8.53 3.36 -16.43
N ALA A 333 -9.04 2.47 -15.57
CA ALA A 333 -10.40 1.94 -15.73
C ALA A 333 -11.46 3.06 -15.70
N LEU A 334 -11.35 4.00 -14.76
CA LEU A 334 -12.24 5.16 -14.67
C LEU A 334 -12.16 6.09 -15.88
N GLU A 335 -10.97 6.37 -16.38
CA GLU A 335 -10.78 7.23 -17.56
C GLU A 335 -11.29 6.56 -18.84
N LEU A 336 -11.03 5.26 -19.00
CA LEU A 336 -11.61 4.47 -20.09
C LEU A 336 -13.14 4.47 -19.99
N GLN A 337 -13.72 4.27 -18.80
CA GLN A 337 -15.16 4.34 -18.59
C GLN A 337 -15.74 5.70 -19.02
N ARG A 338 -15.17 6.82 -18.53
CA ARG A 338 -15.64 8.16 -18.91
C ARG A 338 -15.58 8.38 -20.41
N SER A 339 -14.51 7.93 -21.06
CA SER A 339 -14.36 7.99 -22.50
C SER A 339 -15.40 7.12 -23.22
N LEU A 340 -15.59 5.88 -22.77
CA LEU A 340 -16.55 4.93 -23.31
C LEU A 340 -18.01 5.31 -23.02
N LEU A 341 -18.31 6.13 -22.02
CA LEU A 341 -19.67 6.61 -21.72
C LEU A 341 -19.93 8.05 -22.24
N SER A 342 -18.98 8.65 -22.97
CA SER A 342 -18.94 10.08 -23.32
C SER A 342 -20.28 10.73 -23.66
N GLU A 343 -20.65 11.57 -22.68
CA GLU A 343 -21.42 12.81 -22.57
C GLU A 343 -22.71 13.02 -23.40
N PRO A 344 -23.81 13.47 -22.75
CA PRO A 344 -24.96 13.98 -23.47
C PRO A 344 -24.53 15.15 -24.37
N ARG A 345 -24.89 15.04 -25.65
CA ARG A 345 -24.77 16.11 -26.65
C ARG A 345 -25.33 17.42 -26.09
N PRO A 346 -24.88 18.59 -26.59
CA PRO A 346 -25.37 19.89 -26.12
C PRO A 346 -26.91 19.90 -26.04
N PRO A 347 -27.48 20.51 -24.98
CA PRO A 347 -28.90 20.43 -24.68
C PRO A 347 -29.74 20.82 -25.90
N HIS A 348 -30.63 19.92 -26.33
CA HIS A 348 -31.51 20.18 -27.47
C HIS A 348 -32.61 21.18 -27.04
N PRO A 349 -32.93 22.21 -27.85
CA PRO A 349 -33.87 23.26 -27.44
C PRO A 349 -35.28 22.72 -27.14
N HIS A 350 -35.68 21.64 -27.80
CA HIS A 350 -37.05 21.10 -27.73
C HIS A 350 -37.18 19.76 -26.99
N ILE A 351 -36.09 19.19 -26.46
CA ILE A 351 -36.15 17.93 -25.72
C ILE A 351 -35.31 18.08 -24.45
N GLU A 352 -35.93 17.77 -23.32
CA GLU A 352 -35.25 17.64 -22.04
C GLU A 352 -34.86 16.18 -21.85
N ILE A 353 -33.61 15.95 -21.44
CA ILE A 353 -33.01 14.63 -21.29
C ILE A 353 -32.21 14.62 -20.00
N ALA A 354 -32.41 13.60 -19.18
CA ALA A 354 -31.54 13.27 -18.07
C ALA A 354 -31.12 11.81 -18.19
N THR A 355 -29.91 11.51 -17.76
CA THR A 355 -29.37 10.14 -17.75
C THR A 355 -28.59 9.88 -16.47
N ARG A 356 -28.54 8.62 -16.05
CA ARG A 356 -27.64 8.12 -15.00
C ARG A 356 -27.14 6.74 -15.36
N TYR A 357 -25.94 6.45 -14.86
CA TYR A 357 -25.32 5.14 -14.94
C TYR A 357 -24.72 4.81 -13.57
N LEU A 358 -25.04 3.64 -13.02
CA LEU A 358 -24.56 3.15 -11.73
C LEU A 358 -24.01 1.73 -11.92
N PRO A 359 -22.70 1.49 -11.80
CA PRO A 359 -22.12 0.16 -11.98
C PRO A 359 -22.44 -0.78 -10.80
N ALA A 360 -22.55 -2.08 -11.07
CA ALA A 360 -22.88 -3.13 -10.10
C ALA A 360 -21.80 -3.34 -9.05
N ASP A 361 -20.54 -3.41 -9.49
CA ASP A 361 -19.37 -3.67 -8.65
C ASP A 361 -18.48 -2.44 -8.58
N ARG A 362 -18.19 -1.97 -7.36
CA ARG A 362 -17.27 -0.85 -7.12
C ARG A 362 -15.82 -1.16 -7.50
N SER A 363 -15.49 -2.44 -7.68
CA SER A 363 -14.16 -2.91 -8.09
C SER A 363 -14.03 -3.12 -9.61
N VAL A 364 -15.13 -3.47 -10.29
CA VAL A 364 -15.21 -3.60 -11.76
C VAL A 364 -16.05 -2.43 -12.28
N MET A 365 -15.39 -1.31 -12.53
CA MET A 365 -16.03 -0.02 -12.83
C MET A 365 -16.64 0.10 -14.25
N VAL A 366 -16.78 -1.00 -15.00
CA VAL A 366 -17.29 -0.99 -16.38
C VAL A 366 -18.08 -2.26 -16.67
N GLY A 367 -19.29 -2.13 -17.22
CA GLY A 367 -20.05 -3.27 -17.73
C GLY A 367 -20.73 -3.03 -19.08
N GLY A 368 -21.73 -3.85 -19.36
CA GLY A 368 -22.34 -4.02 -20.68
C GLY A 368 -23.40 -2.97 -21.03
N ASP A 369 -23.96 -2.32 -20.02
CA ASP A 369 -25.06 -1.36 -20.12
C ASP A 369 -24.69 -0.07 -20.87
N TRP A 370 -25.59 0.40 -21.74
CA TRP A 370 -25.46 1.71 -22.37
C TRP A 370 -26.79 2.36 -22.70
N PHE A 371 -26.75 3.69 -22.78
CA PHE A 371 -27.76 4.49 -23.44
C PHE A 371 -27.14 5.42 -24.48
N ASP A 372 -27.94 5.88 -25.43
CA ASP A 372 -27.53 6.93 -26.37
C ASP A 372 -28.73 7.78 -26.80
N VAL A 373 -28.46 9.04 -27.16
CA VAL A 373 -29.45 9.94 -27.74
C VAL A 373 -28.88 10.55 -29.01
N ILE A 374 -29.49 10.16 -30.13
CA ILE A 374 -29.03 10.52 -31.46
C ILE A 374 -30.07 11.45 -32.10
N PRO A 375 -29.77 12.74 -32.30
CA PRO A 375 -30.61 13.63 -33.10
C PRO A 375 -30.69 13.09 -34.53
N LEU A 376 -31.91 13.02 -35.03
CA LEU A 376 -32.25 12.69 -36.40
C LEU A 376 -32.70 13.95 -37.13
N ARG A 377 -33.00 13.82 -38.42
CA ARG A 377 -33.60 14.89 -39.22
C ARG A 377 -35.00 15.27 -38.73
N ASP A 378 -35.42 16.48 -39.08
CA ASP A 378 -36.72 17.07 -38.73
C ASP A 378 -37.01 17.24 -37.23
N GLY A 379 -35.95 17.25 -36.41
CA GLY A 379 -36.08 17.41 -34.97
C GLY A 379 -36.56 16.15 -34.26
N ARG A 380 -36.55 14.99 -34.93
CA ARG A 380 -36.74 13.67 -34.32
C ARG A 380 -35.48 13.26 -33.56
N HIS A 381 -35.65 12.39 -32.57
CA HIS A 381 -34.53 11.88 -31.76
C HIS A 381 -34.70 10.40 -31.49
N LEU A 382 -33.67 9.63 -31.84
CA LEU A 382 -33.53 8.22 -31.48
C LEU A 382 -32.94 8.11 -30.07
N LYS A 383 -33.59 7.37 -29.20
CA LYS A 383 -33.09 6.96 -27.90
C LYS A 383 -32.77 5.48 -28.00
N ALA A 384 -31.61 5.12 -27.48
CA ALA A 384 -31.18 3.75 -27.38
C ALA A 384 -30.97 3.41 -25.91
N MET A 385 -31.41 2.23 -25.52
CA MET A 385 -31.02 1.58 -24.28
C MET A 385 -30.61 0.16 -24.63
N GLY A 386 -29.53 -0.34 -24.05
CA GLY A 386 -29.16 -1.71 -24.25
C GLY A 386 -28.22 -2.21 -23.18
N ASP A 387 -28.07 -3.53 -23.18
CA ASP A 387 -27.22 -4.27 -22.27
C ASP A 387 -26.51 -5.39 -23.04
N VAL A 388 -25.21 -5.52 -22.85
CA VAL A 388 -24.38 -6.57 -23.45
C VAL A 388 -24.17 -7.68 -22.44
N MET A 389 -24.47 -8.92 -22.85
CA MET A 389 -24.33 -10.08 -21.99
C MET A 389 -22.93 -10.19 -21.35
N GLY A 390 -22.92 -10.26 -20.02
CA GLY A 390 -21.74 -10.42 -19.18
C GLY A 390 -21.20 -9.08 -18.68
N HIS A 391 -20.18 -9.14 -17.82
CA HIS A 391 -19.66 -7.96 -17.13
C HIS A 391 -18.17 -7.72 -17.42
N GLY A 392 -17.67 -6.54 -17.05
CA GLY A 392 -16.26 -6.18 -17.15
C GLY A 392 -15.81 -5.64 -18.50
N VAL A 393 -14.49 -5.57 -18.69
CA VAL A 393 -13.85 -4.86 -19.81
C VAL A 393 -14.26 -5.41 -21.18
N GLU A 394 -14.42 -6.73 -21.32
CA GLU A 394 -14.84 -7.33 -22.59
C GLU A 394 -16.28 -6.92 -22.98
N ALA A 395 -17.19 -6.88 -22.01
CA ALA A 395 -18.56 -6.42 -22.23
C ALA A 395 -18.59 -4.93 -22.61
N ALA A 396 -17.77 -4.10 -21.96
CA ALA A 396 -17.63 -2.69 -22.28
C ALA A 396 -17.08 -2.44 -23.70
N VAL A 397 -16.12 -3.25 -24.15
CA VAL A 397 -15.60 -3.19 -25.53
C VAL A 397 -16.69 -3.55 -26.54
N ALA A 398 -17.44 -4.62 -26.28
CA ALA A 398 -18.57 -5.03 -27.10
C ALA A 398 -19.66 -3.95 -27.13
N MET A 399 -20.01 -3.37 -25.99
CA MET A 399 -20.95 -2.24 -25.86
C MET A 399 -20.53 -1.06 -26.73
N SER A 400 -19.26 -0.65 -26.66
CA SER A 400 -18.73 0.45 -27.47
C SER A 400 -18.84 0.14 -28.97
N HIS A 401 -18.65 -1.13 -29.35
CA HIS A 401 -18.83 -1.58 -30.72
C HIS A 401 -20.30 -1.47 -31.16
N TYR A 402 -21.25 -2.02 -30.39
CA TYR A 402 -22.69 -1.88 -30.64
C TYR A 402 -23.11 -0.42 -30.78
N ARG A 403 -22.72 0.43 -29.85
CA ARG A 403 -23.06 1.86 -29.87
C ARG A 403 -22.48 2.57 -31.09
N SER A 404 -21.24 2.25 -31.48
CA SER A 404 -20.60 2.86 -32.66
C SER A 404 -21.31 2.47 -33.96
N LEU A 405 -21.67 1.20 -34.10
CA LEU A 405 -22.46 0.73 -35.25
C LEU A 405 -23.86 1.37 -35.26
N LEU A 406 -24.52 1.47 -34.11
CA LEU A 406 -25.82 2.12 -34.00
C LEU A 406 -25.77 3.59 -34.44
N ARG A 407 -24.75 4.34 -34.00
CA ARG A 407 -24.55 5.74 -34.42
C ARG A 407 -24.36 5.87 -35.92
N MET A 408 -23.68 4.92 -36.55
CA MET A 408 -23.51 4.88 -38.01
C MET A 408 -24.84 4.62 -38.72
N LEU A 409 -25.65 3.68 -38.22
CA LEU A 409 -26.93 3.29 -38.82
C LEU A 409 -28.05 4.31 -38.61
N ALA A 410 -27.97 5.12 -37.57
CA ALA A 410 -28.99 6.11 -37.24
C ALA A 410 -29.11 7.26 -38.28
N ASP A 411 -28.12 7.45 -39.15
CA ASP A 411 -28.12 8.52 -40.17
C ASP A 411 -29.09 8.24 -41.35
N ASP A 412 -29.45 6.98 -41.58
CA ASP A 412 -30.16 6.52 -42.80
C ASP A 412 -31.70 6.66 -42.76
N GLU A 413 -32.27 7.40 -41.81
CA GLU A 413 -33.73 7.62 -41.63
C GLU A 413 -34.59 6.32 -41.58
N LEU A 414 -33.99 5.20 -41.19
CA LEU A 414 -34.68 3.91 -41.14
C LEU A 414 -35.64 3.82 -39.95
N PRO A 415 -36.76 3.08 -40.08
CA PRO A 415 -37.60 2.77 -38.94
C PRO A 415 -36.84 1.87 -37.93
N PRO A 416 -37.15 1.94 -36.62
CA PRO A 416 -36.36 1.30 -35.56
C PRO A 416 -36.06 -0.19 -35.79
N HIS A 417 -37.04 -0.98 -36.26
CA HIS A 417 -36.83 -2.40 -36.53
C HIS A 417 -35.78 -2.67 -37.62
N ARG A 418 -35.68 -1.81 -38.64
CA ARG A 418 -34.67 -1.95 -39.70
C ARG A 418 -33.27 -1.59 -39.20
N ILE A 419 -33.17 -0.64 -38.28
CA ILE A 419 -31.90 -0.32 -37.61
C ILE A 419 -31.43 -1.55 -36.83
N LEU A 420 -32.31 -2.17 -36.03
CA LEU A 420 -31.99 -3.41 -35.30
C LEU A 420 -31.60 -4.55 -36.23
N GLU A 421 -32.34 -4.77 -37.32
CA GLU A 421 -31.99 -5.80 -38.32
C GLU A 421 -30.61 -5.59 -38.96
N GLN A 422 -30.25 -4.33 -39.25
CA GLN A 422 -28.93 -4.01 -39.83
C GLN A 422 -27.83 -4.15 -38.79
N LEU A 423 -28.07 -3.71 -37.55
CA LEU A 423 -27.14 -3.83 -36.43
C LEU A 423 -26.84 -5.31 -36.13
N ASP A 424 -27.86 -6.16 -36.04
CA ASP A 424 -27.74 -7.60 -35.81
C ASP A 424 -26.85 -8.28 -36.86
N ARG A 425 -27.08 -7.97 -38.15
CA ARG A 425 -26.27 -8.49 -39.26
C ARG A 425 -24.82 -7.97 -39.26
N MET A 426 -24.59 -6.73 -38.82
CA MET A 426 -23.23 -6.17 -38.76
C MET A 426 -22.43 -6.81 -37.63
N VAL A 427 -23.07 -7.04 -36.49
CA VAL A 427 -22.47 -7.68 -35.31
C VAL A 427 -22.15 -9.15 -35.59
N GLU A 428 -23.06 -9.89 -36.22
CA GLU A 428 -22.81 -11.26 -36.64
C GLU A 428 -21.56 -11.38 -37.53
N ARG A 429 -21.30 -10.37 -38.38
CA ARG A 429 -20.12 -10.34 -39.27
C ARG A 429 -18.85 -9.83 -38.62
N SER A 430 -18.95 -9.05 -37.54
CA SER A 430 -17.77 -8.51 -36.86
C SER A 430 -17.05 -9.54 -35.99
N GLY A 431 -17.67 -10.72 -35.78
CA GLY A 431 -17.11 -11.79 -34.94
C GLY A 431 -17.23 -11.49 -33.46
N LEU A 432 -18.12 -10.58 -33.07
CA LEU A 432 -18.42 -10.27 -31.68
C LEU A 432 -19.16 -11.46 -31.05
N ASP A 433 -18.54 -12.16 -30.11
CA ASP A 433 -19.10 -13.35 -29.47
C ASP A 433 -19.93 -13.03 -28.21
N ARG A 434 -20.69 -11.93 -28.26
CA ARG A 434 -21.55 -11.49 -27.15
C ARG A 434 -22.85 -10.95 -27.69
N ALA A 435 -23.96 -11.52 -27.24
CA ALA A 435 -25.29 -11.01 -27.53
C ALA A 435 -25.59 -9.75 -26.71
N ALA A 436 -26.51 -8.93 -27.19
CA ALA A 436 -26.96 -7.74 -26.48
C ALA A 436 -28.47 -7.55 -26.59
N THR A 437 -29.10 -7.12 -25.51
CA THR A 437 -30.44 -6.58 -25.56
C THR A 437 -30.39 -5.12 -26.01
N CYS A 438 -31.39 -4.66 -26.77
CA CYS A 438 -31.44 -3.28 -27.23
C CYS A 438 -32.88 -2.82 -27.49
N LEU A 439 -33.23 -1.65 -26.97
CA LEU A 439 -34.46 -0.92 -27.24
C LEU A 439 -34.13 0.37 -28.00
N LEU A 440 -34.82 0.58 -29.11
CA LEU A 440 -34.78 1.82 -29.88
C LEU A 440 -36.13 2.52 -29.80
N ALA A 441 -36.11 3.81 -29.46
CA ALA A 441 -37.29 4.66 -29.38
C ALA A 441 -37.09 5.97 -30.15
N VAL A 442 -37.81 6.16 -31.24
CA VAL A 442 -37.78 7.39 -32.06
C VAL A 442 -38.96 8.27 -31.68
N VAL A 443 -38.66 9.48 -31.20
CA VAL A 443 -39.68 10.46 -30.79
C VAL A 443 -39.58 11.70 -31.67
N ASP A 444 -40.73 12.22 -32.09
CA ASP A 444 -40.86 13.46 -32.85
C ASP A 444 -40.87 14.71 -31.95
N ARG A 445 -40.48 15.86 -32.53
CA ARG A 445 -40.42 17.19 -31.91
C ARG A 445 -41.75 17.64 -31.32
N VAL A 446 -42.87 17.32 -31.98
CA VAL A 446 -44.21 17.81 -31.60
C VAL A 446 -44.80 16.99 -30.43
N GLY A 447 -44.20 15.84 -30.09
CA GLY A 447 -44.80 14.88 -29.15
C GLY A 447 -46.05 14.21 -29.75
N GLY A 448 -46.64 13.25 -29.02
CA GLY A 448 -47.90 12.59 -29.43
C GLY A 448 -47.77 11.10 -29.73
N ALA A 449 -46.61 10.65 -30.23
CA ALA A 449 -46.31 9.24 -30.42
C ALA A 449 -44.81 8.97 -30.49
N CYS A 450 -44.42 7.72 -30.23
CA CYS A 450 -43.06 7.21 -30.41
C CYS A 450 -43.08 5.87 -31.13
N GLU A 451 -42.18 5.71 -32.09
CA GLU A 451 -41.90 4.42 -32.71
C GLU A 451 -40.87 3.68 -31.87
N VAL A 452 -41.23 2.49 -31.36
CA VAL A 452 -40.36 1.69 -30.52
C VAL A 452 -40.13 0.31 -31.15
N ALA A 453 -38.90 -0.20 -31.08
CA ALA A 453 -38.59 -1.59 -31.39
C ALA A 453 -37.63 -2.16 -30.35
N SER A 454 -37.86 -3.41 -29.94
CA SER A 454 -37.05 -4.12 -28.96
C SER A 454 -36.40 -5.38 -29.56
N ALA A 455 -35.12 -5.56 -29.25
CA ALA A 455 -34.33 -6.77 -29.40
C ALA A 455 -34.04 -7.33 -28.00
N GLY A 456 -34.95 -8.13 -27.45
CA GLY A 456 -34.79 -8.79 -26.14
C GLY A 456 -34.80 -7.87 -24.92
N HIS A 457 -35.02 -6.56 -25.09
CA HIS A 457 -34.93 -5.57 -24.01
C HIS A 457 -36.29 -5.30 -23.36
N LEU A 458 -36.24 -4.84 -22.11
CA LEU A 458 -37.41 -4.53 -21.29
C LEU A 458 -38.26 -3.37 -21.87
N PRO A 459 -39.59 -3.39 -21.65
CA PRO A 459 -40.47 -2.35 -22.16
C PRO A 459 -40.24 -1.01 -21.46
N PRO A 460 -40.32 0.11 -22.20
CA PRO A 460 -40.19 1.44 -21.62
C PRO A 460 -41.37 1.79 -20.71
N VAL A 461 -41.17 2.78 -19.84
CA VAL A 461 -42.22 3.36 -18.99
C VAL A 461 -42.57 4.76 -19.47
N LEU A 462 -43.85 5.05 -19.58
CA LEU A 462 -44.39 6.39 -19.82
C LEU A 462 -44.92 6.96 -18.51
N ILE A 463 -44.36 8.09 -18.07
CA ILE A 463 -44.78 8.77 -16.84
C ILE A 463 -45.58 10.01 -17.23
N ASP A 464 -46.90 9.86 -17.21
CA ASP A 464 -47.84 10.92 -17.51
C ASP A 464 -48.02 11.82 -16.27
N PRO A 465 -47.96 13.16 -16.41
CA PRO A 465 -48.06 14.07 -15.26
C PRO A 465 -49.45 14.08 -14.60
N ARG A 466 -50.48 13.51 -15.23
CA ARG A 466 -51.86 13.41 -14.75
C ARG A 466 -52.27 11.99 -14.40
N ALA A 467 -51.85 11.00 -15.20
CA ALA A 467 -52.26 9.60 -15.06
C ALA A 467 -51.25 8.71 -14.33
N GLY A 468 -50.02 9.19 -14.10
CA GLY A 468 -48.95 8.40 -13.47
C GLY A 468 -48.17 7.54 -14.47
N ALA A 469 -47.41 6.57 -13.97
CA ALA A 469 -46.57 5.71 -14.78
C ALA A 469 -47.31 4.50 -15.38
N ARG A 470 -47.02 4.22 -16.65
CA ARG A 470 -47.54 3.07 -17.42
C ARG A 470 -46.40 2.36 -18.13
N VAL A 471 -46.29 1.05 -17.96
CA VAL A 471 -45.36 0.19 -18.70
C VAL A 471 -45.95 -0.13 -20.08
N CYS A 472 -45.15 -0.06 -21.15
CA CYS A 472 -45.57 -0.31 -22.53
C CYS A 472 -45.50 -1.80 -22.92
N GLU A 473 -46.30 -2.65 -22.28
CA GLU A 473 -46.33 -4.11 -22.50
C GLU A 473 -46.89 -4.52 -23.87
N GLU A 474 -47.58 -3.62 -24.55
CA GLU A 474 -48.13 -3.84 -25.89
C GLU A 474 -47.06 -3.98 -26.99
N MET A 475 -45.80 -3.69 -26.68
CA MET A 475 -44.70 -3.72 -27.63
C MET A 475 -44.27 -5.14 -28.00
N ALA A 476 -44.01 -5.38 -29.29
CA ALA A 476 -43.37 -6.61 -29.74
C ALA A 476 -41.88 -6.67 -29.33
N VAL A 477 -41.50 -7.73 -28.63
CA VAL A 477 -40.11 -8.01 -28.22
C VAL A 477 -39.50 -9.07 -29.15
N GLY A 478 -38.44 -8.71 -29.87
CA GLY A 478 -37.64 -9.64 -30.67
C GLY A 478 -36.58 -10.39 -29.85
N PRO A 479 -35.80 -11.30 -30.45
CA PRO A 479 -34.65 -11.93 -29.80
C PRO A 479 -33.52 -10.91 -29.53
N PRO A 480 -32.54 -11.21 -28.67
CA PRO A 480 -31.36 -10.35 -28.51
C PRO A 480 -30.54 -10.22 -29.80
N LEU A 481 -29.86 -9.08 -29.96
CA LEU A 481 -28.89 -8.84 -31.04
C LEU A 481 -27.70 -9.80 -30.92
N GLY A 482 -27.06 -10.12 -32.05
CA GLY A 482 -25.93 -11.04 -32.12
C GLY A 482 -26.34 -12.52 -32.14
N THR A 483 -27.65 -12.82 -32.08
CA THR A 483 -28.17 -14.20 -32.15
C THR A 483 -28.46 -14.68 -33.57
N GLY A 484 -28.51 -13.77 -34.55
CA GLY A 484 -28.82 -14.09 -35.95
C GLY A 484 -30.29 -14.47 -36.22
N LEU A 485 -31.16 -14.38 -35.20
CA LEU A 485 -32.57 -14.78 -35.30
C LEU A 485 -33.46 -13.71 -35.96
N GLY A 486 -33.12 -12.42 -35.79
CA GLY A 486 -33.84 -11.29 -36.38
C GLY A 486 -35.33 -11.20 -35.99
N GLY A 487 -36.16 -10.62 -36.87
CA GLY A 487 -37.63 -10.59 -36.67
C GLY A 487 -38.16 -9.42 -35.83
N TYR A 488 -37.37 -8.36 -35.67
CA TYR A 488 -37.74 -7.14 -34.95
C TYR A 488 -38.97 -6.47 -35.56
N ARG A 489 -39.81 -5.84 -34.72
CA ARG A 489 -41.01 -5.12 -35.15
C ARG A 489 -41.10 -3.75 -34.48
N THR A 490 -41.47 -2.75 -35.26
CA THR A 490 -41.78 -1.42 -34.73
C THR A 490 -43.22 -1.40 -34.23
N THR A 491 -43.40 -0.91 -32.99
CA THR A 491 -44.69 -0.63 -32.36
C THR A 491 -44.84 0.87 -32.22
N MET A 492 -46.01 1.43 -32.56
CA MET A 492 -46.32 2.82 -32.29
C MET A 492 -46.93 2.94 -30.90
N VAL A 493 -46.36 3.80 -30.06
CA VAL A 493 -46.84 4.06 -28.70
C VAL A 493 -47.27 5.51 -28.60
N GLU A 494 -48.56 5.75 -28.33
CA GLU A 494 -49.14 7.09 -28.21
C GLU A 494 -49.02 7.61 -26.77
N PHE A 495 -48.77 8.92 -26.62
CA PHE A 495 -48.74 9.60 -25.33
C PHE A 495 -48.95 11.11 -25.46
N ASP A 496 -49.49 11.73 -24.41
CA ASP A 496 -49.75 13.17 -24.38
C ASP A 496 -48.45 13.98 -24.28
N PRO A 497 -48.40 15.20 -24.85
CA PRO A 497 -47.27 16.12 -24.67
C PRO A 497 -46.93 16.35 -23.19
N GLY A 498 -45.63 16.33 -22.87
CA GLY A 498 -45.14 16.46 -21.50
C GLY A 498 -45.02 15.13 -20.72
N THR A 499 -45.49 14.02 -21.29
CA THR A 499 -45.20 12.67 -20.78
C THR A 499 -43.70 12.38 -20.85
N VAL A 500 -43.15 11.78 -19.79
CA VAL A 500 -41.75 11.34 -19.75
C VAL A 500 -41.65 9.93 -20.31
N LEU A 501 -40.78 9.74 -21.31
CA LEU A 501 -40.30 8.43 -21.73
C LEU A 501 -39.11 8.04 -20.85
N PHE A 502 -39.28 6.97 -20.08
CA PHE A 502 -38.29 6.41 -19.18
C PHE A 502 -37.80 5.04 -19.69
N LEU A 503 -36.50 4.94 -19.91
CA LEU A 503 -35.79 3.74 -20.34
C LEU A 503 -34.86 3.29 -19.22
N TYR A 504 -34.69 1.98 -19.07
CA TYR A 504 -33.89 1.37 -18.01
C TYR A 504 -33.37 0.01 -18.46
N THR A 505 -32.23 -0.40 -17.93
CA THR A 505 -31.70 -1.76 -18.05
C THR A 505 -32.24 -2.66 -16.94
N ASP A 506 -32.05 -3.97 -17.11
CA ASP A 506 -32.54 -4.99 -16.18
C ASP A 506 -31.94 -4.85 -14.78
N GLY A 507 -30.70 -4.37 -14.61
CA GLY A 507 -30.12 -4.15 -13.28
C GLY A 507 -30.95 -3.20 -12.39
N LEU A 508 -31.85 -2.39 -12.95
CA LEU A 508 -32.79 -1.57 -12.15
C LEU A 508 -33.88 -2.42 -11.47
N VAL A 509 -34.27 -3.54 -12.09
CA VAL A 509 -35.43 -4.37 -11.72
C VAL A 509 -35.05 -5.80 -11.33
N GLU A 510 -33.91 -6.33 -11.77
CA GLU A 510 -33.45 -7.67 -11.47
C GLU A 510 -32.86 -7.72 -10.06
N ARG A 511 -33.43 -8.60 -9.22
CA ARG A 511 -33.04 -8.76 -7.81
C ARG A 511 -33.03 -10.22 -7.42
N ARG A 512 -32.06 -10.63 -6.62
CA ARG A 512 -32.02 -12.01 -6.09
C ARG A 512 -33.25 -12.32 -5.24
N GLY A 513 -33.96 -13.37 -5.65
CA GLY A 513 -35.09 -13.92 -4.91
C GLY A 513 -36.41 -13.17 -5.13
N GLU A 514 -36.46 -12.25 -6.10
CA GLU A 514 -37.68 -11.56 -6.49
C GLU A 514 -37.94 -11.73 -7.99
N ASP A 515 -39.23 -11.80 -8.36
CA ASP A 515 -39.64 -11.89 -9.76
C ASP A 515 -39.48 -10.53 -10.45
N ILE A 516 -38.96 -10.53 -11.68
CA ILE A 516 -38.72 -9.31 -12.46
C ILE A 516 -40.03 -8.54 -12.70
N ASP A 517 -41.14 -9.26 -12.89
CA ASP A 517 -42.46 -8.65 -13.10
C ASP A 517 -42.91 -7.83 -11.87
N ALA A 518 -42.64 -8.34 -10.66
CA ALA A 518 -42.94 -7.62 -9.42
C ALA A 518 -42.07 -6.35 -9.26
N SER A 519 -40.82 -6.40 -9.72
CA SER A 519 -39.96 -5.22 -9.76
C SER A 519 -40.40 -4.19 -10.79
N VAL A 520 -40.79 -4.62 -11.98
CA VAL A 520 -41.32 -3.76 -13.04
C VAL A 520 -42.64 -3.11 -12.59
N ASP A 521 -43.49 -3.83 -11.87
CA ASP A 521 -44.74 -3.29 -11.31
C ASP A 521 -44.48 -2.10 -10.38
N ARG A 522 -43.38 -2.08 -9.62
CA ARG A 522 -43.02 -0.92 -8.79
C ARG A 522 -42.67 0.33 -9.59
N LEU A 523 -42.25 0.20 -10.85
CA LEU A 523 -42.04 1.36 -11.73
C LEU A 523 -43.36 2.07 -12.07
N ARG A 524 -44.51 1.38 -11.94
CA ARG A 524 -45.84 1.98 -12.13
C ARG A 524 -46.21 2.98 -11.03
N GLU A 525 -45.48 2.96 -9.91
CA GLU A 525 -45.64 3.91 -8.82
C GLU A 525 -44.86 5.22 -9.05
N LEU A 526 -44.07 5.30 -10.13
CA LEU A 526 -43.34 6.52 -10.45
C LEU A 526 -44.32 7.63 -10.85
N THR A 527 -44.10 8.82 -10.31
CA THR A 527 -44.90 10.00 -10.61
C THR A 527 -43.98 11.19 -10.79
N LEU A 528 -44.24 12.02 -11.79
CA LEU A 528 -43.56 13.30 -11.97
C LEU A 528 -44.61 14.38 -12.31
N PRO A 529 -44.76 15.43 -11.49
CA PRO A 529 -45.67 16.52 -11.81
C PRO A 529 -45.22 17.26 -13.07
N ALA A 530 -46.16 17.93 -13.74
CA ALA A 530 -45.87 18.77 -14.90
C ALA A 530 -44.78 19.81 -14.55
N GLY A 531 -43.68 19.81 -15.32
CA GLY A 531 -42.51 20.68 -15.06
C GLY A 531 -41.56 20.20 -13.96
N GLY A 532 -41.76 19.01 -13.38
CA GLY A 532 -40.81 18.40 -12.46
C GLY A 532 -39.45 18.13 -13.11
N SER A 533 -38.37 18.10 -12.33
CA SER A 533 -37.01 17.88 -12.84
C SER A 533 -36.79 16.40 -13.16
N LEU A 534 -36.30 16.12 -14.37
CA LEU A 534 -35.94 14.76 -14.76
C LEU A 534 -34.74 14.24 -13.96
N GLU A 535 -33.81 15.12 -13.60
CA GLU A 535 -32.64 14.77 -12.79
C GLU A 535 -33.05 14.27 -11.42
N ARG A 536 -33.97 14.97 -10.74
CA ARG A 536 -34.49 14.51 -9.44
C ARG A 536 -35.24 13.19 -9.56
N LEU A 537 -36.02 13.01 -10.63
CA LEU A 537 -36.69 11.73 -10.89
C LEU A 537 -35.67 10.59 -10.97
N LEU A 538 -34.55 10.78 -11.70
CA LEU A 538 -33.52 9.75 -11.81
C LEU A 538 -32.79 9.50 -10.50
N ASP A 539 -32.50 10.56 -9.73
CA ASP A 539 -31.87 10.43 -8.42
C ASP A 539 -32.79 9.66 -7.45
N ASP A 540 -34.08 9.99 -7.40
CA ASP A 540 -35.10 9.28 -6.59
C ASP A 540 -35.23 7.80 -7.01
N VAL A 541 -35.19 7.52 -8.32
CA VAL A 541 -35.20 6.14 -8.85
C VAL A 541 -33.95 5.39 -8.39
N LEU A 542 -32.75 5.96 -8.50
CA LEU A 542 -31.54 5.28 -8.07
C LEU A 542 -31.48 5.06 -6.55
N GLU A 543 -31.97 6.01 -5.75
CA GLU A 543 -32.06 5.84 -4.30
C GLU A 543 -33.04 4.72 -3.93
N ARG A 544 -34.17 4.63 -4.63
CA ARG A 544 -35.21 3.63 -4.37
C ARG A 544 -34.83 2.25 -4.88
N PHE A 545 -34.19 2.17 -6.04
CA PHE A 545 -33.99 0.90 -6.76
C PHE A 545 -32.56 0.39 -6.81
N GLY A 546 -31.56 1.26 -6.69
CA GLY A 546 -30.14 0.92 -6.77
C GLY A 546 -29.55 0.11 -5.60
N PRO A 547 -30.03 0.23 -4.34
CA PRO A 547 -29.47 -0.58 -3.25
C PRO A 547 -29.64 -2.09 -3.50
N GLY A 548 -28.51 -2.80 -3.59
CA GLY A 548 -28.49 -4.25 -3.79
C GLY A 548 -28.59 -4.71 -5.25
N ALA A 549 -28.40 -3.80 -6.22
CA ALA A 549 -28.25 -4.17 -7.62
C ALA A 549 -27.06 -5.12 -7.82
N GLU A 550 -27.29 -6.17 -8.61
CA GLU A 550 -26.26 -7.17 -8.94
C GLU A 550 -25.67 -6.97 -10.33
N ASP A 551 -26.35 -6.18 -11.16
CA ASP A 551 -25.88 -5.74 -12.47
C ASP A 551 -25.86 -4.21 -12.55
N ASP A 552 -25.27 -3.71 -13.63
CA ASP A 552 -25.21 -2.29 -13.91
C ASP A 552 -26.62 -1.71 -14.07
N ILE A 553 -26.75 -0.42 -13.77
CA ILE A 553 -27.99 0.32 -13.96
C ILE A 553 -27.72 1.49 -14.89
N ALA A 554 -28.28 1.43 -16.08
CA ALA A 554 -28.43 2.56 -16.98
C ALA A 554 -29.88 3.03 -17.01
N VAL A 555 -30.10 4.32 -16.78
CA VAL A 555 -31.44 4.94 -16.87
C VAL A 555 -31.42 6.22 -17.69
N LEU A 556 -32.47 6.42 -18.48
CA LEU A 556 -32.66 7.59 -19.33
C LEU A 556 -34.10 8.06 -19.21
N ALA A 557 -34.27 9.34 -18.87
CA ALA A 557 -35.56 10.02 -18.89
C ALA A 557 -35.53 11.11 -19.97
N SER A 558 -36.59 11.19 -20.78
CA SER A 558 -36.73 12.27 -21.75
C SER A 558 -38.18 12.74 -21.91
N ARG A 559 -38.37 14.03 -22.17
CA ARG A 559 -39.68 14.59 -22.56
C ARG A 559 -39.53 15.70 -23.60
N THR A 560 -40.54 15.88 -24.43
CA THR A 560 -40.61 17.04 -25.33
C THR A 560 -40.89 18.30 -24.51
N ARG A 561 -40.16 19.38 -24.82
CA ARG A 561 -40.47 20.71 -24.30
C ARG A 561 -41.58 21.31 -25.16
N PRO A 562 -42.59 21.97 -24.56
CA PRO A 562 -43.56 22.72 -25.34
C PRO A 562 -42.82 23.78 -26.16
N THR A 563 -43.11 23.85 -27.46
CA THR A 563 -42.66 24.94 -28.31
C THR A 563 -43.30 26.22 -27.80
N GLU A 564 -42.52 27.20 -27.35
CA GLU A 564 -43.03 28.58 -27.30
C GLU A 564 -43.44 28.93 -28.73
N GLU A 565 -44.73 29.17 -28.97
CA GLU A 565 -45.16 29.78 -30.22
C GLU A 565 -44.41 31.11 -30.35
N GLU A 566 -43.62 31.28 -31.41
CA GLU A 566 -43.11 32.61 -31.75
C GLU A 566 -44.33 33.55 -31.84
N PRO A 567 -44.40 34.62 -31.01
CA PRO A 567 -45.53 35.54 -31.06
C PRO A 567 -45.59 36.11 -32.47
N GLY A 568 -46.72 35.84 -33.14
CA GLY A 568 -46.88 35.96 -34.58
C GLY A 568 -46.25 37.22 -35.16
N MET A 569 -45.44 37.03 -36.21
CA MET A 569 -45.23 38.08 -37.20
C MET A 569 -46.60 38.47 -37.77
N ILE A 570 -47.21 39.48 -37.16
CA ILE A 570 -48.18 40.34 -37.82
C ILE A 570 -47.47 40.82 -39.09
N GLN A 571 -47.84 40.26 -40.24
CA GLN A 571 -47.46 40.81 -41.53
C GLN A 571 -48.08 42.21 -41.63
N THR A 572 -47.36 43.21 -41.15
CA THR A 572 -47.57 44.59 -41.59
C THR A 572 -47.17 44.63 -43.05
N ARG A 573 -48.16 44.54 -43.95
CA ARG A 573 -48.03 44.95 -45.35
C ARG A 573 -47.55 46.40 -45.38
N GLY A 574 -46.24 46.61 -45.47
CA GLY A 574 -45.65 47.87 -45.88
C GLY A 574 -45.84 48.08 -47.40
N PRO A 575 -45.98 49.34 -47.87
CA PRO A 575 -46.34 49.61 -49.25
C PRO A 575 -45.19 49.26 -50.21
N SER A 576 -45.57 48.76 -51.38
CA SER A 576 -44.67 48.42 -52.49
C SER A 576 -43.72 49.57 -52.85
N PRO A 577 -42.43 49.33 -53.09
CA PRO A 577 -41.53 50.38 -53.56
C PRO A 577 -41.83 50.68 -55.03
N ALA A 578 -41.92 51.96 -55.37
CA ALA A 578 -41.93 52.44 -56.75
C ALA A 578 -40.51 52.34 -57.36
N PRO A 579 -40.37 52.23 -58.70
CA PRO A 579 -39.08 51.99 -59.34
C PRO A 579 -38.31 53.27 -59.69
N GLY A 580 -36.97 53.18 -59.67
CA GLY A 580 -36.02 54.20 -60.17
C GLY A 580 -35.41 55.04 -59.04
N TRP A 581 -34.11 55.31 -58.95
CA TRP A 581 -33.02 55.36 -59.94
C TRP A 581 -31.69 54.90 -59.33
#